data_AF-A0A7V2W6I9-F1
#
_entry.id   AF-A0A7V2W6I9-F1
#
_cell.length_a   1.000
_cell.length_b   1.000
_cell.length_c   1.000
_cell.angle_alpha   90.00
_cell.angle_beta   90.00
_cell.angle_gamma   90.00
#
_symmetry.space_group_name_H-M   'P 1'
#
loop_
_entity.id
_entity.type
_entity.pdbx_description
1 polymer ?
#
loop_
_entity_poly.entity_id
_entity_poly.type
_entity_poly.pdbx_seq_one_letter_code
_entity_poly.pdbx_strand_id
1 'polypeptide(L)'
;MKNNLIKIFPFAILLFISNGCFSDLDTVPLDEDIVTAAAVYDDPAAYLGVLSKLYAGLAVTGQEGPSGQSDIKGIDEGFGQYTRGFFHVQELTTDEAVVGWNDQTIKDFHSQSWSAEDGFLFAFYSRVFYQIPLCNEYLRETTDAKLDSRGVDANLKASIQGYRAEARFLRALSYWHALDIFRNVPFVTEEDKVGAFFPEQISAAELFDYIESELLDIENKIAPVNTNVYGRADQGAVWMLLAKLYLNAEVYINKPKYTECLEYCKKIINAGYSLEPQYKDLFLADNNRSNEIIFPVAFDGINTRTWGGTTFLIRAAIGGDMNPSDSGVSGGWGGLRTTRQFVEKFPTEIGGLVVAPSDGNTVQYPKIYVPGDYQDWDASNTQTSLSSVNSDKIYEGYKYFPEDNSEFLITSFPSFSLSFGDNGADGTLEMNGDNIVAGPAGLYFLRVDMNDKTYVLERRSWSIIGDATGGQDMEMAWDEELQAMSITGNLTAGKFKFRANNDWAVNLGDTGADAILTQDGDDIVIPENSNYRILLFLDKPDYTYQINNLSFDSRAMFFTEGQNIDIDDIT
;
A
#
# COMPACT_ATOMS: atom_id res chain seq x y z
N MET A 1 -97.31 -24.61 37.85
CA MET A 1 -96.08 -24.92 38.61
C MET A 1 -95.87 -26.41 38.49
N LYS A 2 -95.12 -26.82 37.46
CA LYS A 2 -93.73 -27.30 37.51
C LYS A 2 -93.58 -28.58 38.33
N ASN A 3 -93.39 -29.65 37.56
CA ASN A 3 -93.26 -31.04 37.96
C ASN A 3 -91.79 -31.48 37.84
N ASN A 4 -91.44 -32.37 38.77
CA ASN A 4 -90.64 -33.59 38.57
C ASN A 4 -89.10 -33.56 38.63
N LEU A 5 -88.63 -34.20 39.71
CA LEU A 5 -87.54 -35.17 39.85
C LEU A 5 -87.06 -35.88 38.57
N ILE A 6 -85.74 -36.20 38.50
CA ILE A 6 -85.17 -37.46 37.94
C ILE A 6 -83.70 -37.65 38.37
N LYS A 7 -83.27 -38.92 38.37
CA LYS A 7 -82.08 -39.59 38.94
C LYS A 7 -80.85 -39.67 38.00
N ILE A 8 -79.66 -39.69 38.62
CA ILE A 8 -78.37 -40.43 38.41
C ILE A 8 -78.11 -41.20 37.08
N PHE A 9 -76.96 -40.93 36.39
CA PHE A 9 -75.76 -41.78 36.05
C PHE A 9 -74.95 -41.21 34.83
N PRO A 10 -73.75 -41.72 34.46
CA PRO A 10 -72.52 -40.95 34.21
C PRO A 10 -72.31 -40.53 32.75
N PHE A 11 -71.46 -39.52 32.49
CA PHE A 11 -71.16 -39.07 31.13
C PHE A 11 -69.70 -39.37 30.71
N ALA A 12 -69.56 -40.17 29.67
CA ALA A 12 -68.38 -40.22 28.80
C ALA A 12 -68.70 -39.43 27.51
N ILE A 13 -67.90 -38.42 27.16
CA ILE A 13 -67.93 -37.69 25.88
C ILE A 13 -66.48 -37.59 25.41
N LEU A 14 -66.06 -38.42 24.45
CA LEU A 14 -65.97 -38.11 23.01
C LEU A 14 -65.14 -36.86 22.68
N LEU A 15 -63.88 -37.09 22.28
CA LEU A 15 -63.04 -36.11 21.60
C LEU A 15 -63.75 -35.63 20.32
N PHE A 16 -63.86 -34.30 20.17
CA PHE A 16 -63.99 -33.64 18.87
C PHE A 16 -62.72 -32.83 18.62
N ILE A 17 -61.99 -33.20 17.58
CA ILE A 17 -60.90 -32.43 17.00
C ILE A 17 -61.56 -31.35 16.13
N SER A 18 -61.42 -30.08 16.50
CA SER A 18 -61.72 -28.94 15.63
C SER A 18 -60.42 -28.31 15.16
N ASN A 19 -60.10 -28.49 13.88
CA ASN A 19 -59.17 -27.65 13.14
C ASN A 19 -59.72 -26.21 13.14
N GLY A 20 -59.12 -25.34 13.96
CA GLY A 20 -59.34 -23.89 13.88
C GLY A 20 -58.26 -23.28 13.00
N CYS A 21 -58.63 -22.86 11.78
CA CYS A 21 -57.88 -21.84 11.05
C CYS A 21 -57.97 -20.53 11.83
N PHE A 22 -56.89 -20.13 12.48
CA PHE A 22 -56.68 -18.75 12.96
C PHE A 22 -55.82 -18.01 11.94
N SER A 23 -56.41 -17.64 10.80
CA SER A 23 -55.81 -16.68 9.84
C SER A 23 -56.42 -15.27 9.98
N ASP A 24 -57.31 -15.07 10.96
CA ASP A 24 -58.07 -13.84 11.19
C ASP A 24 -57.34 -12.86 12.15
N LEU A 25 -56.05 -13.10 12.41
CA LEU A 25 -55.17 -12.26 13.25
C LEU A 25 -53.96 -11.72 12.48
N ASP A 26 -53.83 -12.02 11.19
CA ASP A 26 -52.85 -11.39 10.30
C ASP A 26 -53.40 -10.04 9.81
N THR A 27 -53.48 -9.06 10.72
CA THR A 27 -53.88 -7.70 10.35
C THR A 27 -52.70 -6.97 9.71
N VAL A 28 -52.71 -6.84 8.38
CA VAL A 28 -51.94 -5.82 7.67
C VAL A 28 -52.53 -4.44 8.05
N PRO A 29 -51.74 -3.37 8.21
CA PRO A 29 -52.28 -2.04 8.48
C PRO A 29 -53.41 -1.69 7.49
N LEU A 30 -54.59 -1.33 8.01
CA LEU A 30 -55.77 -0.95 7.21
C LEU A 30 -55.64 0.42 6.53
N ASP A 31 -54.50 1.09 6.75
CA ASP A 31 -54.19 2.38 6.17
C ASP A 31 -53.29 2.16 4.95
N GLU A 32 -53.84 2.42 3.76
CA GLU A 32 -53.12 2.29 2.46
C GLU A 32 -51.91 3.24 2.37
N ASP A 33 -51.81 4.24 3.27
CA ASP A 33 -50.66 5.15 3.36
C ASP A 33 -49.52 4.60 4.26
N ILE A 34 -49.72 3.47 4.95
CA ILE A 34 -48.68 2.80 5.75
C ILE A 34 -47.96 1.76 4.89
N VAL A 35 -46.84 2.18 4.28
CA VAL A 35 -45.92 1.28 3.56
C VAL A 35 -45.21 0.37 4.57
N THR A 36 -45.66 -0.88 4.67
CA THR A 36 -44.92 -1.93 5.40
C THR A 36 -43.74 -2.42 4.59
N ALA A 37 -42.72 -3.01 5.23
CA ALA A 37 -41.60 -3.62 4.52
C ALA A 37 -42.10 -4.65 3.48
N ALA A 38 -43.13 -5.44 3.82
CA ALA A 38 -43.74 -6.39 2.90
C ALA A 38 -44.36 -5.75 1.65
N ALA A 39 -45.03 -4.59 1.79
CA ALA A 39 -45.68 -3.87 0.69
C ALA A 39 -44.66 -3.29 -0.32
N VAL A 40 -43.43 -2.98 0.12
CA VAL A 40 -42.36 -2.53 -0.78
C VAL A 40 -41.98 -3.62 -1.79
N TYR A 41 -41.99 -4.90 -1.37
CA TYR A 41 -41.54 -6.03 -2.19
C TYR A 41 -42.59 -6.58 -3.15
N ASP A 42 -43.78 -5.96 -3.22
CA ASP A 42 -44.80 -6.28 -4.21
C ASP A 42 -44.43 -5.74 -5.61
N ASP A 43 -43.54 -4.75 -5.69
CA ASP A 43 -42.94 -4.27 -6.94
C ASP A 43 -41.63 -5.04 -7.26
N PRO A 44 -41.54 -5.78 -8.38
CA PRO A 44 -40.31 -6.43 -8.83
C PRO A 44 -39.09 -5.51 -8.92
N ALA A 45 -39.27 -4.21 -9.20
CA ALA A 45 -38.16 -3.25 -9.25
C ALA A 45 -37.58 -2.96 -7.85
N ALA A 46 -38.38 -3.14 -6.79
CA ALA A 46 -37.97 -2.83 -5.43
C ALA A 46 -36.85 -3.74 -4.92
N TYR A 47 -36.73 -4.98 -5.39
CA TYR A 47 -35.65 -5.88 -4.95
C TYR A 47 -34.25 -5.33 -5.23
N LEU A 48 -34.05 -4.70 -6.39
CA LEU A 48 -32.78 -4.03 -6.69
C LEU A 48 -32.69 -2.68 -5.98
N GLY A 49 -33.81 -1.94 -5.86
CA GLY A 49 -33.86 -0.66 -5.15
C GLY A 49 -33.46 -0.77 -3.67
N VAL A 50 -34.00 -1.77 -2.96
CA VAL A 50 -33.64 -2.01 -1.54
C VAL A 50 -32.20 -2.51 -1.42
N LEU A 51 -31.72 -3.39 -2.32
CA LEU A 51 -30.29 -3.76 -2.35
C LEU A 51 -29.41 -2.51 -2.54
N SER A 52 -29.82 -1.60 -3.43
CA SER A 52 -29.10 -0.36 -3.69
C SER A 52 -29.06 0.53 -2.45
N LYS A 53 -30.13 0.56 -1.65
CA LYS A 53 -30.14 1.23 -0.35
C LYS A 53 -29.15 0.63 0.64
N LEU A 54 -28.92 -0.69 0.61
CA LEU A 54 -27.88 -1.31 1.45
C LEU A 54 -26.50 -0.76 1.11
N TYR A 55 -26.12 -0.71 -0.17
CA TYR A 55 -24.85 -0.08 -0.58
C TYR A 55 -24.82 1.42 -0.27
N ALA A 56 -25.93 2.12 -0.54
CA ALA A 56 -26.04 3.55 -0.30
C ALA A 56 -25.88 3.92 1.18
N GLY A 57 -26.20 3.03 2.13
CA GLY A 57 -25.97 3.26 3.56
C GLY A 57 -24.50 3.46 3.96
N LEU A 58 -23.56 3.02 3.10
CA LEU A 58 -22.12 3.32 3.25
C LEU A 58 -21.76 4.72 2.70
N ALA A 59 -22.54 5.26 1.78
CA ALA A 59 -22.24 6.51 1.08
C ALA A 59 -23.03 7.71 1.64
N VAL A 60 -24.35 7.57 1.81
CA VAL A 60 -25.27 8.65 2.19
C VAL A 60 -25.96 8.35 3.51
N THR A 61 -26.46 9.41 4.14
CA THR A 61 -27.05 9.36 5.49
C THR A 61 -28.56 9.23 5.52
N GLY A 62 -29.20 9.26 4.36
CA GLY A 62 -30.63 9.43 4.20
C GLY A 62 -31.08 9.29 2.75
N GLN A 63 -32.34 9.64 2.49
CA GLN A 63 -32.93 9.62 1.14
C GLN A 63 -32.77 10.96 0.39
N GLU A 64 -32.22 11.98 1.05
CA GLU A 64 -31.98 13.30 0.46
C GLU A 64 -30.51 13.69 0.68
N GLY A 65 -29.77 13.90 -0.41
CA GLY A 65 -28.37 14.33 -0.38
C GLY A 65 -28.22 15.83 -0.69
N PRO A 66 -27.30 16.56 -0.04
CA PRO A 66 -26.32 16.06 0.92
C PRO A 66 -26.86 15.86 2.35
N SER A 67 -28.07 16.34 2.64
CA SER A 67 -28.78 16.21 3.92
C SER A 67 -30.26 16.60 3.76
N GLY A 68 -31.16 16.09 4.59
CA GLY A 68 -32.57 16.53 4.70
C GLY A 68 -33.52 15.44 5.19
N GLN A 69 -33.27 14.18 4.81
CA GLN A 69 -34.10 13.01 5.12
C GLN A 69 -33.27 11.92 5.77
N SER A 70 -32.70 12.24 6.93
CA SER A 70 -31.78 11.34 7.65
C SER A 70 -32.44 10.01 8.03
N ASP A 71 -31.69 8.93 7.84
CA ASP A 71 -32.02 7.57 8.25
C ASP A 71 -32.08 7.44 9.78
N ILE A 72 -31.17 8.13 10.46
CA ILE A 72 -31.05 8.14 11.93
C ILE A 72 -31.37 9.56 12.41
N LYS A 73 -32.33 9.69 13.32
CA LYS A 73 -32.75 10.99 13.87
C LYS A 73 -31.88 11.37 15.06
N GLY A 74 -31.64 12.67 15.24
CA GLY A 74 -30.85 13.21 16.36
C GLY A 74 -29.32 13.17 16.16
N ILE A 75 -28.86 12.73 14.99
CA ILE A 75 -27.45 12.71 14.60
C ILE A 75 -27.27 13.58 13.36
N ASP A 76 -26.24 14.43 13.35
CA ASP A 76 -25.91 15.25 12.19
C ASP A 76 -25.54 14.36 10.98
N GLU A 77 -26.04 14.72 9.81
CA GLU A 77 -25.85 13.96 8.58
C GLU A 77 -24.44 14.09 7.98
N GLY A 78 -23.65 15.08 8.41
CA GLY A 78 -22.24 15.17 8.05
C GLY A 78 -21.41 14.16 8.84
N PHE A 79 -21.31 14.34 10.16
CA PHE A 79 -20.43 13.48 10.96
C PHE A 79 -21.00 12.07 11.22
N GLY A 80 -22.32 11.89 11.12
CA GLY A 80 -22.98 10.57 11.21
C GLY A 80 -22.96 9.75 9.93
N GLN A 81 -22.22 10.19 8.90
CA GLN A 81 -22.00 9.44 7.66
C GLN A 81 -20.98 8.32 7.87
N TYR A 82 -21.23 7.16 7.26
CA TYR A 82 -20.50 5.92 7.53
C TYR A 82 -18.98 6.05 7.38
N THR A 83 -18.50 6.45 6.20
CA THR A 83 -17.05 6.50 5.93
C THR A 83 -16.34 7.63 6.66
N ARG A 84 -17.02 8.75 6.94
CA ARG A 84 -16.48 9.82 7.79
C ARG A 84 -16.38 9.40 9.25
N GLY A 85 -17.40 8.74 9.80
CA GLY A 85 -17.35 8.19 11.15
C GLY A 85 -16.26 7.14 11.29
N PHE A 86 -16.10 6.27 10.27
CA PHE A 86 -15.01 5.30 10.22
C PHE A 86 -13.63 5.98 10.18
N PHE A 87 -13.45 7.01 9.35
CA PHE A 87 -12.22 7.82 9.33
C PHE A 87 -11.91 8.42 10.71
N HIS A 88 -12.90 8.99 11.41
CA HIS A 88 -12.66 9.59 12.72
C HIS A 88 -12.05 8.58 13.71
N VAL A 89 -12.60 7.38 13.79
CA VAL A 89 -12.16 6.39 14.79
C VAL A 89 -10.88 5.65 14.39
N GLN A 90 -10.60 5.54 13.09
CA GLN A 90 -9.41 4.84 12.58
C GLN A 90 -8.21 5.76 12.30
N GLU A 91 -8.41 7.06 12.07
CA GLU A 91 -7.33 7.97 11.64
C GLU A 91 -7.02 9.08 12.66
N LEU A 92 -8.03 9.67 13.29
CA LEU A 92 -7.79 10.75 14.26
C LEU A 92 -7.19 10.25 15.59
N THR A 93 -7.07 8.93 15.74
CA THR A 93 -6.48 8.24 16.89
C THR A 93 -5.03 7.82 16.66
N THR A 94 -4.48 8.10 15.47
CA THR A 94 -3.19 7.56 14.98
C THR A 94 -2.15 8.65 14.76
N ASP A 95 -0.99 8.26 14.22
CA ASP A 95 0.06 9.14 13.78
C ASP A 95 -0.18 9.70 12.35
N GLU A 96 -1.31 9.43 11.70
CA GLU A 96 -1.54 9.89 10.32
C GLU A 96 -2.16 11.29 10.25
N ALA A 97 -3.24 11.52 11.01
CA ALA A 97 -4.06 12.71 10.86
C ALA A 97 -4.48 13.35 12.20
N VAL A 98 -4.63 14.67 12.18
CA VAL A 98 -5.28 15.46 13.23
C VAL A 98 -6.34 16.38 12.62
N VAL A 99 -7.28 16.85 13.44
CA VAL A 99 -8.30 17.82 13.04
C VAL A 99 -8.14 19.16 13.77
N GLY A 100 -8.09 20.26 13.01
CA GLY A 100 -7.94 21.62 13.51
C GLY A 100 -9.21 22.25 14.06
N TRP A 101 -10.37 21.62 13.88
CA TRP A 101 -11.66 22.09 14.43
C TRP A 101 -11.77 21.79 15.93
N ASN A 102 -12.78 22.39 16.58
CA ASN A 102 -13.04 22.20 18.01
C ASN A 102 -14.50 21.80 18.27
N ASP A 103 -14.97 20.83 17.48
CA ASP A 103 -16.36 20.37 17.47
C ASP A 103 -16.59 19.29 18.53
N GLN A 104 -17.50 19.54 19.48
CA GLN A 104 -17.88 18.57 20.53
C GLN A 104 -16.64 17.91 21.17
N THR A 105 -16.53 16.58 21.09
CA THR A 105 -15.45 15.74 21.63
C THR A 105 -14.43 15.30 20.57
N ILE A 106 -14.40 15.90 19.36
CA ILE A 106 -13.60 15.37 18.24
C ILE A 106 -12.09 15.31 18.53
N LYS A 107 -11.59 16.19 19.41
CA LYS A 107 -10.19 16.22 19.82
C LYS A 107 -9.83 15.14 20.85
N ASP A 108 -10.83 14.51 21.46
CA ASP A 108 -10.61 13.40 22.40
C ASP A 108 -9.98 12.20 21.66
N PHE A 109 -10.20 12.08 20.34
CA PHE A 109 -9.52 11.08 19.51
C PHE A 109 -8.00 11.26 19.46
N HIS A 110 -7.50 12.51 19.37
CA HIS A 110 -6.06 12.77 19.27
C HIS A 110 -5.28 12.27 20.49
N SER A 111 -5.88 12.43 21.67
CA SER A 111 -5.28 12.07 22.96
C SER A 111 -5.76 10.72 23.48
N GLN A 112 -6.58 10.01 22.70
CA GLN A 112 -7.22 8.76 23.07
C GLN A 112 -7.96 8.83 24.43
N SER A 113 -8.66 9.94 24.66
CA SER A 113 -9.31 10.28 25.94
C SER A 113 -10.84 10.27 25.90
N TRP A 114 -11.43 9.72 24.83
CA TRP A 114 -12.88 9.63 24.68
C TRP A 114 -13.52 8.81 25.82
N SER A 115 -14.81 9.06 26.05
CA SER A 115 -15.61 8.35 27.05
C SER A 115 -16.81 7.64 26.41
N ALA A 116 -17.59 6.93 27.21
CA ALA A 116 -18.85 6.32 26.76
C ALA A 116 -19.91 7.35 26.33
N GLU A 117 -19.71 8.63 26.63
CA GLU A 117 -20.60 9.73 26.24
C GLU A 117 -20.18 10.40 24.92
N ASP A 118 -19.13 9.91 24.24
CA ASP A 118 -18.64 10.49 23.00
C ASP A 118 -19.69 10.40 21.86
N GLY A 119 -20.06 11.58 21.34
CA GLY A 119 -21.11 11.71 20.33
C GLY A 119 -20.72 11.20 18.94
N PHE A 120 -19.43 11.25 18.59
CA PHE A 120 -18.94 10.75 17.29
C PHE A 120 -18.86 9.22 17.29
N LEU A 121 -18.37 8.64 18.39
CA LEU A 121 -18.34 7.19 18.58
C LEU A 121 -19.76 6.62 18.62
N PHE A 122 -20.67 7.28 19.35
CA PHE A 122 -22.10 6.91 19.35
C PHE A 122 -22.71 6.98 17.95
N ALA A 123 -22.37 8.00 17.16
CA ALA A 123 -22.86 8.13 15.79
C ALA A 123 -22.36 7.03 14.87
N PHE A 124 -21.07 6.69 14.91
CA PHE A 124 -20.53 5.60 14.12
C PHE A 124 -21.12 4.25 14.54
N TYR A 125 -21.21 3.99 15.86
CA TYR A 125 -21.86 2.80 16.40
C TYR A 125 -23.31 2.68 15.89
N SER A 126 -24.10 3.76 16.02
CA SER A 126 -25.48 3.80 15.55
C SER A 126 -25.60 3.54 14.04
N ARG A 127 -24.64 4.02 13.24
CA ARG A 127 -24.60 3.81 11.80
C ARG A 127 -24.32 2.34 11.43
N VAL A 128 -23.38 1.69 12.10
CA VAL A 128 -23.10 0.26 11.92
C VAL A 128 -24.34 -0.58 12.28
N PHE A 129 -24.98 -0.29 13.42
CA PHE A 129 -26.19 -0.99 13.88
C PHE A 129 -27.49 -0.55 13.18
N TYR A 130 -27.44 0.46 12.32
CA TYR A 130 -28.49 0.75 11.36
C TYR A 130 -28.34 -0.09 10.09
N GLN A 131 -27.11 -0.30 9.64
CA GLN A 131 -26.81 -1.05 8.42
C GLN A 131 -27.18 -2.54 8.54
N ILE A 132 -26.86 -3.17 9.67
CA ILE A 132 -27.07 -4.61 9.90
C ILE A 132 -28.56 -5.01 9.81
N PRO A 133 -29.51 -4.35 10.50
CA PRO A 133 -30.93 -4.69 10.39
C PRO A 133 -31.51 -4.49 8.99
N LEU A 134 -31.01 -3.53 8.20
CA LEU A 134 -31.47 -3.38 6.81
C LEU A 134 -31.09 -4.59 5.96
N CYS A 135 -29.88 -5.13 6.14
CA CYS A 135 -29.47 -6.37 5.48
C CYS A 135 -30.32 -7.56 5.97
N ASN A 136 -30.57 -7.65 7.28
CA ASN A 136 -31.42 -8.70 7.87
C ASN A 136 -32.84 -8.67 7.29
N GLU A 137 -33.43 -7.49 7.15
CA GLU A 137 -34.77 -7.35 6.58
C GLU A 137 -34.79 -7.73 5.09
N TYR A 138 -33.79 -7.33 4.31
CA TYR A 138 -33.66 -7.77 2.93
C TYR A 138 -33.62 -9.30 2.81
N LEU A 139 -32.82 -9.95 3.64
CA LEU A 139 -32.68 -11.41 3.67
C LEU A 139 -33.98 -12.09 4.13
N ARG A 140 -34.69 -11.51 5.09
CA ARG A 140 -35.98 -12.00 5.55
C ARG A 140 -37.07 -11.87 4.50
N GLU A 141 -37.05 -10.80 3.71
CA GLU A 141 -38.06 -10.52 2.69
C GLU A 141 -37.81 -11.23 1.36
N THR A 142 -36.62 -11.82 1.18
CA THR A 142 -36.20 -12.50 -0.05
C THR A 142 -35.99 -14.00 0.11
N THR A 143 -36.63 -14.64 1.09
CA THR A 143 -36.63 -16.11 1.19
C THR A 143 -37.43 -16.73 0.06
N ASP A 144 -37.09 -17.95 -0.37
CA ASP A 144 -37.79 -18.65 -1.45
C ASP A 144 -39.30 -18.71 -1.21
N ALA A 145 -39.72 -19.00 0.04
CA ALA A 145 -41.13 -19.02 0.42
C ALA A 145 -41.84 -17.67 0.21
N LYS A 146 -41.19 -16.55 0.52
CA LYS A 146 -41.78 -15.22 0.30
C LYS A 146 -41.80 -14.85 -1.18
N LEU A 147 -40.72 -15.13 -1.91
CA LEU A 147 -40.66 -14.92 -3.35
C LEU A 147 -41.71 -15.76 -4.09
N ASP A 148 -41.93 -17.00 -3.65
CA ASP A 148 -43.01 -17.87 -4.12
C ASP A 148 -44.39 -17.29 -3.83
N SER A 149 -44.62 -16.82 -2.59
CA SER A 149 -45.91 -16.23 -2.18
C SER A 149 -46.29 -14.98 -2.98
N ARG A 150 -45.30 -14.22 -3.44
CA ARG A 150 -45.47 -13.02 -4.28
C ARG A 150 -45.50 -13.31 -5.79
N GLY A 151 -45.33 -14.57 -6.19
CA GLY A 151 -45.32 -14.93 -7.61
C GLY A 151 -44.13 -14.36 -8.38
N VAL A 152 -42.99 -14.12 -7.72
CA VAL A 152 -41.77 -13.63 -8.38
C VAL A 152 -41.30 -14.65 -9.41
N ASP A 153 -41.00 -14.20 -10.63
CA ASP A 153 -40.61 -15.09 -11.73
C ASP A 153 -39.23 -15.72 -11.52
N ALA A 154 -38.96 -16.81 -12.25
CA ALA A 154 -37.75 -17.61 -12.07
C ALA A 154 -36.45 -16.85 -12.37
N ASN A 155 -36.45 -15.93 -13.34
CA ASN A 155 -35.25 -15.17 -13.70
C ASN A 155 -34.93 -14.16 -12.60
N LEU A 156 -35.94 -13.44 -12.10
CA LEU A 156 -35.75 -12.52 -10.99
C LEU A 156 -35.34 -13.24 -9.71
N LYS A 157 -35.92 -14.41 -9.40
CA LYS A 157 -35.47 -15.26 -8.28
C LYS A 157 -33.99 -15.62 -8.39
N ALA A 158 -33.52 -16.01 -9.58
CA ALA A 158 -32.11 -16.32 -9.80
C ALA A 158 -31.20 -15.10 -9.53
N SER A 159 -31.59 -13.92 -10.00
CA SER A 159 -30.87 -12.67 -9.70
C SER A 159 -30.86 -12.34 -8.20
N ILE A 160 -32.00 -12.54 -7.51
CA ILE A 160 -32.12 -12.28 -6.07
C ILE A 160 -31.18 -13.18 -5.25
N GLN A 161 -30.85 -14.39 -5.69
CA GLN A 161 -29.86 -15.21 -4.98
C GLN A 161 -28.48 -14.53 -4.92
N GLY A 162 -28.04 -13.90 -6.02
CA GLY A 162 -26.84 -13.07 -6.03
C GLY A 162 -26.98 -11.83 -5.14
N TYR A 163 -28.15 -11.18 -5.16
CA TYR A 163 -28.43 -10.02 -4.29
C TYR A 163 -28.39 -10.37 -2.80
N ARG A 164 -28.85 -11.58 -2.44
CA ARG A 164 -28.77 -12.10 -1.06
C ARG A 164 -27.31 -12.33 -0.64
N ALA A 165 -26.47 -12.84 -1.53
CA ALA A 165 -25.03 -12.98 -1.25
C ALA A 165 -24.38 -11.61 -0.99
N GLU A 166 -24.73 -10.59 -1.80
CA GLU A 166 -24.27 -9.22 -1.60
C GLU A 166 -24.78 -8.59 -0.29
N ALA A 167 -26.04 -8.80 0.08
CA ALA A 167 -26.59 -8.33 1.35
C ALA A 167 -25.89 -8.97 2.56
N ARG A 168 -25.53 -10.26 2.48
CA ARG A 168 -24.72 -10.95 3.50
C ARG A 168 -23.30 -10.41 3.56
N PHE A 169 -22.67 -10.12 2.42
CA PHE A 169 -21.36 -9.44 2.40
C PHE A 169 -21.41 -8.09 3.11
N LEU A 170 -22.41 -7.24 2.82
CA LEU A 170 -22.55 -5.93 3.46
C LEU A 170 -22.80 -6.03 4.98
N ARG A 171 -23.56 -7.04 5.41
CA ARG A 171 -23.73 -7.36 6.83
C ARG A 171 -22.42 -7.80 7.48
N ALA A 172 -21.70 -8.72 6.83
CA ALA A 172 -20.40 -9.21 7.30
C ALA A 172 -19.37 -8.08 7.39
N LEU A 173 -19.33 -7.18 6.40
CA LEU A 173 -18.49 -5.97 6.42
C LEU A 173 -18.83 -5.06 7.60
N SER A 174 -20.12 -4.83 7.86
CA SER A 174 -20.57 -4.01 8.99
C SER A 174 -20.23 -4.64 10.34
N TYR A 175 -20.39 -5.96 10.46
CA TYR A 175 -19.97 -6.69 11.64
C TYR A 175 -18.45 -6.75 11.81
N TRP A 176 -17.66 -6.79 10.72
CA TRP A 176 -16.20 -6.69 10.80
C TRP A 176 -15.77 -5.33 11.34
N HIS A 177 -16.34 -4.22 10.86
CA HIS A 177 -16.10 -2.91 11.47
C HIS A 177 -16.54 -2.88 12.95
N ALA A 178 -17.64 -3.54 13.30
CA ALA A 178 -18.08 -3.66 14.69
C ALA A 178 -17.08 -4.46 15.56
N LEU A 179 -16.54 -5.56 15.03
CA LEU A 179 -15.53 -6.41 15.68
C LEU A 179 -14.23 -5.64 15.90
N ASP A 180 -13.74 -4.95 14.86
CA ASP A 180 -12.47 -4.22 14.89
C ASP A 180 -12.49 -3.07 15.89
N ILE A 181 -13.61 -2.32 15.95
CA ILE A 181 -13.71 -1.09 16.74
C ILE A 181 -14.27 -1.35 18.14
N PHE A 182 -15.29 -2.20 18.28
CA PHE A 182 -16.04 -2.37 19.53
C PHE A 182 -15.90 -3.77 20.15
N ARG A 183 -15.38 -4.75 19.40
CA ARG A 183 -15.21 -6.16 19.79
C ARG A 183 -16.53 -6.88 20.09
N ASN A 184 -17.04 -6.74 21.31
CA ASN A 184 -18.21 -7.46 21.79
C ASN A 184 -19.44 -6.59 21.61
N VAL A 185 -20.35 -6.96 20.72
CA VAL A 185 -21.45 -6.09 20.29
C VAL A 185 -22.80 -6.80 20.30
N PRO A 186 -23.92 -6.07 20.26
CA PRO A 186 -25.24 -6.65 20.00
C PRO A 186 -25.25 -7.49 18.72
N PHE A 187 -25.83 -8.68 18.79
CA PHE A 187 -25.88 -9.60 17.66
C PHE A 187 -27.32 -9.95 17.30
N VAL A 188 -27.64 -9.78 16.01
CA VAL A 188 -28.92 -10.13 15.39
C VAL A 188 -28.73 -10.56 13.93
N THR A 189 -29.58 -11.48 13.49
CA THR A 189 -29.65 -11.98 12.12
C THR A 189 -31.05 -11.79 11.53
N GLU A 190 -31.30 -12.29 10.33
CA GLU A 190 -32.62 -12.30 9.71
C GLU A 190 -33.64 -13.15 10.47
N GLU A 191 -33.18 -14.11 11.28
CA GLU A 191 -34.01 -14.94 12.17
C GLU A 191 -34.60 -14.13 13.34
N ASP A 192 -34.01 -12.97 13.64
CA ASP A 192 -34.32 -12.14 14.80
C ASP A 192 -35.26 -10.99 14.45
N LYS A 193 -36.54 -11.12 14.82
CA LYS A 193 -37.56 -10.11 14.51
C LYS A 193 -37.28 -8.78 15.23
N VAL A 194 -37.38 -7.68 14.47
CA VAL A 194 -37.17 -6.32 14.99
C VAL A 194 -38.17 -6.00 16.09
N GLY A 195 -37.68 -5.47 17.22
CA GLY A 195 -38.51 -5.03 18.34
C GLY A 195 -39.13 -6.15 19.19
N ALA A 196 -38.83 -7.43 18.89
CA ALA A 196 -39.34 -8.56 19.65
C ALA A 196 -38.57 -8.85 20.94
N PHE A 197 -37.28 -8.44 21.00
CA PHE A 197 -36.39 -8.67 22.14
C PHE A 197 -35.24 -7.66 22.16
N PHE A 198 -34.46 -7.64 23.25
CA PHE A 198 -33.21 -6.90 23.32
C PHE A 198 -32.05 -7.79 22.83
N PRO A 199 -31.31 -7.38 21.79
CA PRO A 199 -30.17 -8.15 21.29
C PRO A 199 -29.16 -8.51 22.38
N GLU A 200 -28.73 -9.77 22.39
CA GLU A 200 -27.67 -10.22 23.28
C GLU A 200 -26.29 -9.82 22.72
N GLN A 201 -25.32 -9.66 23.61
CA GLN A 201 -23.95 -9.34 23.23
C GLN A 201 -23.22 -10.64 22.82
N ILE A 202 -22.68 -10.67 21.60
CA ILE A 202 -21.81 -11.75 21.14
C ILE A 202 -20.36 -11.49 21.55
N SER A 203 -19.59 -12.55 21.80
CA SER A 203 -18.14 -12.40 22.02
C SER A 203 -17.40 -12.13 20.71
N ALA A 204 -16.23 -11.48 20.79
CA ALA A 204 -15.38 -11.22 19.63
C ALA A 204 -15.00 -12.50 18.87
N ALA A 205 -14.81 -13.63 19.57
CA ALA A 205 -14.48 -14.90 18.96
C ALA A 205 -15.67 -15.51 18.20
N GLU A 206 -16.86 -15.51 18.80
CA GLU A 206 -18.06 -15.99 18.11
C GLU A 206 -18.46 -15.09 16.95
N LEU A 207 -18.24 -13.77 17.07
CA LEU A 207 -18.48 -12.83 15.97
C LEU A 207 -17.48 -13.03 14.83
N PHE A 208 -16.21 -13.27 15.14
CA PHE A 208 -15.20 -13.67 14.16
C PHE A 208 -15.65 -14.91 13.39
N ASP A 209 -16.02 -15.98 14.12
CA ASP A 209 -16.45 -17.25 13.52
C ASP A 209 -17.71 -17.06 12.66
N TYR A 210 -18.65 -16.22 13.10
CA TYR A 210 -19.83 -15.87 12.32
C TYR A 210 -19.45 -15.16 11.01
N ILE A 211 -18.62 -14.13 11.06
CA ILE A 211 -18.18 -13.38 9.86
C ILE A 211 -17.42 -14.32 8.90
N GLU A 212 -16.49 -15.12 9.41
CA GLU A 212 -15.74 -16.12 8.63
C GLU A 212 -16.71 -17.07 7.91
N SER A 213 -17.69 -17.62 8.63
CA SER A 213 -18.67 -18.55 8.07
C SER A 213 -19.58 -17.93 7.01
N GLU A 214 -20.04 -16.69 7.23
CA GLU A 214 -20.86 -15.97 6.24
C GLU A 214 -20.08 -15.75 4.94
N LEU A 215 -18.83 -15.30 5.04
CA LEU A 215 -17.98 -15.00 3.89
C LEU A 215 -17.61 -16.26 3.10
N LEU A 216 -17.23 -17.34 3.79
CA LEU A 216 -16.92 -18.62 3.15
C LEU A 216 -18.14 -19.21 2.42
N ASP A 217 -19.34 -19.07 2.99
CA ASP A 217 -20.55 -19.60 2.37
C ASP A 217 -20.98 -18.81 1.12
N ILE A 218 -20.73 -17.50 1.07
CA ILE A 218 -21.07 -16.66 -0.10
C ILE A 218 -19.98 -16.57 -1.15
N GLU A 219 -18.74 -16.97 -0.87
CA GLU A 219 -17.57 -16.81 -1.75
C GLU A 219 -17.82 -17.30 -3.19
N ASN A 220 -18.57 -18.40 -3.35
CA ASN A 220 -18.91 -18.99 -4.66
C ASN A 220 -20.37 -18.75 -5.09
N LYS A 221 -21.12 -17.92 -4.35
CA LYS A 221 -22.53 -17.58 -4.62
C LYS A 221 -22.71 -16.12 -5.05
N ILE A 222 -21.72 -15.28 -4.79
CA ILE A 222 -21.66 -13.90 -5.30
C ILE A 222 -21.12 -13.89 -6.74
N ALA A 223 -21.23 -12.74 -7.41
CA ALA A 223 -20.70 -12.55 -8.76
C ALA A 223 -19.19 -12.86 -8.82
N PRO A 224 -18.68 -13.55 -9.87
CA PRO A 224 -17.25 -13.72 -10.09
C PRO A 224 -16.52 -12.36 -10.16
N VAL A 225 -15.21 -12.38 -9.88
CA VAL A 225 -14.35 -11.20 -9.92
C VAL A 225 -14.52 -10.41 -11.22
N ASN A 226 -14.68 -9.09 -11.09
CA ASN A 226 -14.81 -8.14 -12.19
C ASN A 226 -15.99 -8.40 -13.15
N THR A 227 -17.02 -9.14 -12.70
CA THR A 227 -18.24 -9.38 -13.50
C THR A 227 -19.49 -8.70 -12.97
N ASN A 228 -19.45 -8.15 -11.74
CA ASN A 228 -20.59 -7.39 -11.19
C ASN A 228 -20.63 -5.95 -11.74
N VAL A 229 -21.74 -5.25 -11.51
CA VAL A 229 -21.86 -3.83 -11.79
C VAL A 229 -20.93 -3.05 -10.84
N TYR A 230 -20.18 -2.08 -11.37
CA TYR A 230 -19.26 -1.25 -10.59
C TYR A 230 -19.92 -0.70 -9.31
N GLY A 231 -19.19 -0.76 -8.19
CA GLY A 231 -19.67 -0.38 -6.87
C GLY A 231 -20.37 -1.50 -6.09
N ARG A 232 -20.68 -2.63 -6.72
CA ARG A 232 -21.23 -3.81 -6.03
C ARG A 232 -20.14 -4.82 -5.75
N ALA A 233 -20.27 -5.49 -4.61
CA ALA A 233 -19.35 -6.52 -4.17
C ALA A 233 -19.40 -7.72 -5.12
N ASP A 234 -18.23 -8.26 -5.40
CA ASP A 234 -18.04 -9.51 -6.11
C ASP A 234 -17.18 -10.46 -5.26
N GLN A 235 -16.75 -11.56 -5.84
CA GLN A 235 -15.89 -12.54 -5.19
C GLN A 235 -14.57 -11.94 -4.68
N GLY A 236 -14.02 -10.93 -5.36
CA GLY A 236 -12.80 -10.24 -4.94
C GLY A 236 -13.01 -9.44 -3.65
N ALA A 237 -14.17 -8.80 -3.50
CA ALA A 237 -14.55 -8.12 -2.26
C ALA A 237 -14.69 -9.09 -1.07
N VAL A 238 -15.24 -10.29 -1.28
CA VAL A 238 -15.30 -11.35 -0.25
C VAL A 238 -13.89 -11.78 0.17
N TRP A 239 -13.00 -12.03 -0.80
CA TRP A 239 -11.61 -12.38 -0.52
C TRP A 239 -10.85 -11.28 0.22
N MET A 240 -11.09 -10.01 -0.15
CA MET A 240 -10.52 -8.85 0.53
C MET A 240 -10.89 -8.84 2.01
N LEU A 241 -12.18 -9.06 2.33
CA LEU A 241 -12.63 -9.04 3.71
C LEU A 241 -12.11 -10.25 4.51
N LEU A 242 -12.06 -11.44 3.91
CA LEU A 242 -11.44 -12.63 4.53
C LEU A 242 -9.95 -12.40 4.82
N ALA A 243 -9.19 -11.81 3.89
CA ALA A 243 -7.79 -11.47 4.12
C ALA A 243 -7.62 -10.48 5.28
N LYS A 244 -8.44 -9.42 5.35
CA LYS A 244 -8.43 -8.44 6.46
C LYS A 244 -8.79 -9.09 7.80
N LEU A 245 -9.79 -9.98 7.82
CA LEU A 245 -10.19 -10.73 9.01
C LEU A 245 -9.05 -11.63 9.50
N TYR A 246 -8.40 -12.37 8.60
CA TYR A 246 -7.32 -13.29 8.93
C TYR A 246 -6.01 -12.62 9.34
N LEU A 247 -5.66 -11.49 8.72
CA LEU A 247 -4.49 -10.72 9.10
C LEU A 247 -4.56 -10.28 10.57
N ASN A 248 -5.76 -9.97 11.06
CA ASN A 248 -6.02 -9.47 12.41
C ASN A 248 -6.54 -10.55 13.38
N ALA A 249 -6.57 -11.82 12.97
CA ALA A 249 -7.10 -12.91 13.80
C ALA A 249 -6.37 -13.06 15.14
N GLU A 250 -5.06 -12.77 15.20
CA GLU A 250 -4.33 -12.81 16.48
C GLU A 250 -4.87 -11.77 17.48
N VAL A 251 -5.27 -10.59 17.01
CA VAL A 251 -5.88 -9.54 17.86
C VAL A 251 -7.30 -9.94 18.29
N TYR A 252 -8.10 -10.47 17.36
CA TYR A 252 -9.51 -10.76 17.61
C TYR A 252 -9.72 -12.00 18.49
N ILE A 253 -8.98 -13.08 18.19
CA ILE A 253 -9.21 -14.41 18.75
C ILE A 253 -7.96 -15.06 19.38
N ASN A 254 -6.85 -14.33 19.51
CA ASN A 254 -5.57 -14.85 20.03
C ASN A 254 -5.04 -16.06 19.26
N LYS A 255 -5.33 -16.14 17.96
CA LYS A 255 -4.86 -17.20 17.07
C LYS A 255 -4.46 -16.61 15.72
N PRO A 256 -3.17 -16.62 15.35
CA PRO A 256 -2.75 -16.12 14.06
C PRO A 256 -3.31 -16.99 12.93
N LYS A 257 -3.78 -16.35 11.85
CA LYS A 257 -4.28 -16.98 10.62
C LYS A 257 -3.55 -16.46 9.38
N TYR A 258 -2.24 -16.21 9.51
CA TYR A 258 -1.42 -15.65 8.42
C TYR A 258 -1.34 -16.55 7.18
N THR A 259 -1.48 -17.87 7.35
CA THR A 259 -1.52 -18.81 6.22
C THR A 259 -2.80 -18.62 5.40
N GLU A 260 -3.95 -18.55 6.06
CA GLU A 260 -5.23 -18.27 5.40
C GLU A 260 -5.25 -16.86 4.78
N CYS A 261 -4.69 -15.86 5.48
CA CYS A 261 -4.51 -14.51 4.93
C CYS A 261 -3.72 -14.56 3.60
N LEU A 262 -2.56 -15.24 3.58
CA LEU A 262 -1.74 -15.37 2.39
C LEU A 262 -2.47 -16.08 1.25
N GLU A 263 -3.31 -17.09 1.55
CA GLU A 263 -4.12 -17.77 0.55
C GLU A 263 -5.08 -16.81 -0.15
N TYR A 264 -5.85 -16.02 0.61
CA TYR A 264 -6.80 -15.07 0.04
C TYR A 264 -6.12 -13.90 -0.67
N CYS A 265 -4.98 -13.41 -0.16
CA CYS A 265 -4.16 -12.44 -0.89
C CYS A 265 -3.69 -12.99 -2.25
N LYS A 266 -3.27 -14.26 -2.31
CA LYS A 266 -2.89 -14.91 -3.58
C LYS A 266 -4.07 -15.06 -4.54
N LYS A 267 -5.28 -15.35 -4.04
CA LYS A 267 -6.49 -15.36 -4.89
C LYS A 267 -6.69 -14.00 -5.54
N ILE A 268 -6.63 -12.91 -4.77
CA ILE A 268 -6.78 -11.53 -5.26
C ILE A 268 -5.70 -11.17 -6.29
N ILE A 269 -4.42 -11.42 -5.98
CA ILE A 269 -3.30 -11.11 -6.89
C ILE A 269 -3.45 -11.81 -8.25
N ASN A 270 -4.00 -13.03 -8.26
CA ASN A 270 -4.22 -13.82 -9.47
C ASN A 270 -5.58 -13.55 -10.14
N ALA A 271 -6.39 -12.61 -9.63
CA ALA A 271 -7.77 -12.40 -10.06
C ALA A 271 -7.94 -11.42 -11.24
N GLY A 272 -6.83 -10.86 -11.74
CA GLY A 272 -6.85 -9.92 -12.87
C GLY A 272 -6.91 -8.43 -12.49
N TYR A 273 -6.77 -8.08 -11.21
CA TYR A 273 -6.50 -6.70 -10.79
C TYR A 273 -5.10 -6.27 -11.24
N SER A 274 -4.90 -4.97 -11.41
CA SER A 274 -3.60 -4.38 -11.71
C SER A 274 -3.42 -3.09 -10.94
N LEU A 275 -2.23 -2.88 -10.38
CA LEU A 275 -1.89 -1.60 -9.74
C LEU A 275 -1.92 -0.46 -10.77
N GLU A 276 -2.43 0.69 -10.37
CA GLU A 276 -2.37 1.91 -11.16
C GLU A 276 -0.91 2.32 -11.36
N PRO A 277 -0.48 2.66 -12.59
CA PRO A 277 0.86 3.15 -12.84
C PRO A 277 1.18 4.45 -12.08
N GLN A 278 0.16 5.21 -11.69
CA GLN A 278 0.26 6.45 -10.95
C GLN A 278 -0.66 6.39 -9.72
N TYR A 279 -0.06 6.35 -8.53
CA TYR A 279 -0.80 6.21 -7.26
C TYR A 279 -1.96 7.22 -7.09
N LYS A 280 -1.75 8.48 -7.50
CA LYS A 280 -2.77 9.53 -7.37
C LYS A 280 -4.07 9.22 -8.10
N ASP A 281 -4.02 8.44 -9.19
CA ASP A 281 -5.17 8.18 -10.05
C ASP A 281 -6.24 7.33 -9.33
N LEU A 282 -5.85 6.60 -8.28
CA LEU A 282 -6.78 5.91 -7.35
C LEU A 282 -7.71 6.87 -6.60
N PHE A 283 -7.31 8.14 -6.45
CA PHE A 283 -7.99 9.12 -5.59
C PHE A 283 -8.54 10.31 -6.38
N LEU A 284 -8.54 10.24 -7.71
CA LEU A 284 -9.14 11.25 -8.58
C LEU A 284 -10.63 10.99 -8.84
N ALA A 285 -11.31 12.00 -9.40
CA ALA A 285 -12.76 11.98 -9.58
C ALA A 285 -13.27 10.89 -10.55
N ASP A 286 -12.42 10.38 -11.44
CA ASP A 286 -12.74 9.30 -12.38
C ASP A 286 -12.09 7.96 -12.02
N ASN A 287 -11.72 7.78 -10.75
CA ASN A 287 -11.16 6.52 -10.22
C ASN A 287 -12.08 5.31 -10.40
N ASN A 288 -13.36 5.52 -10.74
CA ASN A 288 -14.29 4.47 -11.12
C ASN A 288 -13.90 3.68 -12.38
N ARG A 289 -12.81 4.08 -13.04
CA ARG A 289 -12.20 3.41 -14.18
C ARG A 289 -10.99 2.54 -13.80
N SER A 290 -10.56 2.59 -12.54
CA SER A 290 -9.37 1.89 -12.08
C SER A 290 -9.59 0.37 -12.06
N ASN A 291 -8.56 -0.37 -12.46
CA ASN A 291 -8.52 -1.84 -12.36
C ASN A 291 -7.84 -2.32 -11.07
N GLU A 292 -7.48 -1.41 -10.16
CA GLU A 292 -6.93 -1.74 -8.83
C GLU A 292 -8.03 -1.82 -7.76
N ILE A 293 -9.13 -1.08 -7.92
CA ILE A 293 -10.19 -0.95 -6.91
C ILE A 293 -11.02 -2.24 -6.83
N ILE A 294 -10.87 -2.99 -5.74
CA ILE A 294 -11.63 -4.22 -5.46
C ILE A 294 -13.07 -3.91 -5.02
N PHE A 295 -13.23 -2.96 -4.10
CA PHE A 295 -14.55 -2.58 -3.57
C PHE A 295 -14.62 -1.08 -3.24
N PRO A 296 -15.32 -0.27 -4.04
CA PRO A 296 -15.49 1.16 -3.78
C PRO A 296 -16.79 1.47 -3.02
N VAL A 297 -16.76 2.53 -2.21
CA VAL A 297 -17.98 3.27 -1.83
C VAL A 297 -18.18 4.36 -2.89
N ALA A 298 -19.22 4.22 -3.71
CA ALA A 298 -19.44 5.11 -4.84
C ALA A 298 -20.02 6.47 -4.41
N PHE A 299 -19.35 7.55 -4.79
CA PHE A 299 -19.82 8.93 -4.61
C PHE A 299 -19.96 9.61 -5.98
N ASP A 300 -20.89 10.56 -6.10
CA ASP A 300 -21.11 11.32 -7.33
C ASP A 300 -21.54 12.75 -7.00
N GLY A 301 -21.04 13.72 -7.76
CA GLY A 301 -21.27 15.14 -7.50
C GLY A 301 -22.74 15.59 -7.67
N ILE A 302 -23.59 14.76 -8.30
CA ILE A 302 -24.99 15.08 -8.59
C ILE A 302 -25.92 14.13 -7.82
N ASN A 303 -25.67 12.82 -7.90
CA ASN A 303 -26.61 11.78 -7.47
C ASN A 303 -26.34 11.26 -6.06
N THR A 304 -25.08 11.06 -5.68
CA THR A 304 -24.68 10.50 -4.38
C THR A 304 -23.94 11.54 -3.55
N ARG A 305 -24.69 12.58 -3.17
CA ARG A 305 -24.18 13.74 -2.41
C ARG A 305 -24.28 13.50 -0.91
N THR A 306 -23.24 13.87 -0.16
CA THR A 306 -23.18 13.84 1.31
C THR A 306 -22.19 14.87 1.84
N TRP A 307 -22.29 15.26 3.11
CA TRP A 307 -21.26 16.03 3.82
C TRP A 307 -20.16 15.15 4.46
N GLY A 308 -20.27 13.82 4.35
CA GLY A 308 -19.21 12.86 4.67
C GLY A 308 -18.43 12.43 3.43
N GLY A 309 -17.93 11.19 3.42
CA GLY A 309 -17.31 10.58 2.24
C GLY A 309 -16.17 11.38 1.62
N THR A 310 -16.07 11.32 0.30
CA THR A 310 -15.04 12.09 -0.45
C THR A 310 -15.22 13.60 -0.31
N THR A 311 -16.43 14.10 -0.05
CA THR A 311 -16.66 15.53 0.21
C THR A 311 -15.92 15.98 1.46
N PHE A 312 -15.97 15.18 2.53
CA PHE A 312 -15.20 15.42 3.75
C PHE A 312 -13.70 15.28 3.52
N LEU A 313 -13.24 14.16 2.94
CA LEU A 313 -11.80 13.91 2.73
C LEU A 313 -11.12 15.03 1.94
N ILE A 314 -11.77 15.53 0.88
CA ILE A 314 -11.21 16.61 0.04
C ILE A 314 -11.30 17.95 0.78
N ARG A 315 -12.52 18.36 1.20
CA ARG A 315 -12.72 19.71 1.71
C ARG A 315 -12.07 19.93 3.07
N ALA A 316 -12.07 18.93 3.94
CA ALA A 316 -11.46 19.05 5.25
C ALA A 316 -9.93 19.21 5.17
N ALA A 317 -9.26 18.62 4.18
CA ALA A 317 -7.81 18.76 4.01
C ALA A 317 -7.39 20.12 3.45
N ILE A 318 -8.29 20.86 2.78
CA ILE A 318 -7.98 22.17 2.20
C ILE A 318 -8.09 23.26 3.27
N GLY A 319 -6.97 23.89 3.63
CA GLY A 319 -6.89 24.98 4.60
C GLY A 319 -5.74 25.94 4.33
N GLY A 320 -5.64 27.01 5.13
CA GLY A 320 -4.62 28.06 4.92
C GLY A 320 -4.82 28.78 3.58
N ASP A 321 -3.72 28.96 2.85
CA ASP A 321 -3.71 29.62 1.53
C ASP A 321 -3.87 28.64 0.35
N MET A 322 -4.17 27.36 0.61
CA MET A 322 -4.47 26.38 -0.44
C MET A 322 -5.64 26.87 -1.31
N ASN A 323 -5.48 26.82 -2.62
CA ASN A 323 -6.54 27.17 -3.55
C ASN A 323 -7.49 25.97 -3.78
N PRO A 324 -8.76 26.03 -3.34
CA PRO A 324 -9.67 24.90 -3.45
C PRO A 324 -9.91 24.41 -4.89
N SER A 325 -9.75 25.29 -5.89
CA SER A 325 -9.92 24.91 -7.30
C SER A 325 -8.89 23.90 -7.77
N ASP A 326 -7.72 23.85 -7.14
CA ASP A 326 -6.64 22.92 -7.51
C ASP A 326 -7.02 21.48 -7.16
N SER A 327 -7.94 21.29 -6.20
CA SER A 327 -8.56 20.02 -5.84
C SER A 327 -9.96 19.83 -6.45
N GLY A 328 -10.38 20.69 -7.39
CA GLY A 328 -11.67 20.58 -8.08
C GLY A 328 -12.89 20.91 -7.23
N VAL A 329 -12.74 21.61 -6.09
CA VAL A 329 -13.85 21.98 -5.21
C VAL A 329 -13.95 23.50 -5.02
N SER A 330 -15.13 23.98 -4.62
CA SER A 330 -15.39 25.42 -4.47
C SER A 330 -14.98 26.03 -3.12
N GLY A 331 -14.46 25.22 -2.19
CA GLY A 331 -14.09 25.70 -0.86
C GLY A 331 -13.44 24.62 -0.01
N GLY A 332 -12.56 25.06 0.89
CA GLY A 332 -11.95 24.24 1.93
C GLY A 332 -12.59 24.48 3.29
N TRP A 333 -12.49 23.50 4.18
CA TRP A 333 -13.01 23.54 5.54
C TRP A 333 -11.89 23.67 6.59
N GLY A 334 -10.63 23.45 6.22
CA GLY A 334 -9.47 23.61 7.10
C GLY A 334 -9.48 22.69 8.32
N GLY A 335 -10.06 21.49 8.19
CA GLY A 335 -10.18 20.47 9.23
C GLY A 335 -8.96 19.59 9.36
N LEU A 336 -8.77 18.66 8.43
CA LEU A 336 -7.71 17.66 8.49
C LEU A 336 -6.32 18.25 8.26
N ARG A 337 -5.32 17.75 8.98
CA ARG A 337 -3.88 17.95 8.73
C ARG A 337 -3.17 16.62 8.95
N THR A 338 -2.00 16.45 8.33
CA THR A 338 -1.11 15.33 8.62
C THR A 338 -0.25 15.65 9.84
N THR A 339 0.15 14.62 10.59
CA THR A 339 1.11 14.81 11.70
C THR A 339 2.55 14.86 11.18
N ARG A 340 3.48 15.29 12.04
CA ARG A 340 4.92 15.21 11.75
C ARG A 340 5.37 13.77 11.51
N GLN A 341 4.88 12.82 12.31
CA GLN A 341 5.23 11.41 12.20
C GLN A 341 4.82 10.81 10.85
N PHE A 342 3.68 11.24 10.32
CA PHE A 342 3.25 10.85 8.97
C PHE A 342 4.17 11.45 7.91
N VAL A 343 4.45 12.76 7.99
CA VAL A 343 5.34 13.47 7.07
C VAL A 343 6.72 12.81 7.03
N GLU A 344 7.25 12.42 8.18
CA GLU A 344 8.55 11.75 8.32
C GLU A 344 8.62 10.38 7.62
N LYS A 345 7.48 9.75 7.27
CA LYS A 345 7.46 8.52 6.46
C LYS A 345 7.86 8.76 5.00
N PHE A 346 7.91 10.01 4.55
CA PHE A 346 8.05 10.39 3.15
C PHE A 346 9.30 11.26 2.89
N PRO A 347 10.51 10.78 3.19
CA PRO A 347 11.72 11.52 2.87
C PRO A 347 11.81 11.73 1.36
N THR A 348 11.78 12.99 0.93
CA THR A 348 11.93 13.33 -0.49
C THR A 348 13.35 13.77 -0.72
N GLU A 349 14.09 13.08 -1.60
CA GLU A 349 15.40 13.57 -2.05
C GLU A 349 15.20 14.94 -2.71
N ILE A 350 15.64 15.99 -2.03
CA ILE A 350 15.74 17.35 -2.57
C ILE A 350 17.18 17.69 -2.96
N GLY A 351 18.12 16.81 -2.64
CA GLY A 351 19.47 16.87 -3.14
C GLY A 351 19.53 16.55 -4.63
N GLY A 352 20.72 16.61 -5.19
CA GLY A 352 20.90 16.41 -6.62
C GLY A 352 22.35 16.25 -7.00
N LEU A 353 22.59 16.22 -8.31
CA LEU A 353 23.92 16.14 -8.89
C LEU A 353 24.72 17.41 -8.53
N VAL A 354 25.78 17.24 -7.75
CA VAL A 354 26.70 18.32 -7.38
C VAL A 354 27.86 18.39 -8.36
N VAL A 355 28.44 17.23 -8.70
CA VAL A 355 29.47 17.09 -9.74
C VAL A 355 29.05 15.96 -10.66
N ALA A 356 28.88 16.27 -11.94
CA ALA A 356 28.68 15.29 -12.99
C ALA A 356 30.00 14.61 -13.37
N PRO A 357 30.02 13.31 -13.67
CA PRO A 357 31.22 12.69 -14.21
C PRO A 357 31.53 13.28 -15.58
N SER A 358 32.83 13.48 -15.85
CA SER A 358 33.29 13.85 -17.18
C SER A 358 33.16 12.66 -18.14
N ASP A 359 32.93 12.95 -19.42
CA ASP A 359 33.02 11.94 -20.49
C ASP A 359 34.48 11.46 -20.70
N GLY A 360 35.45 12.10 -20.03
CA GLY A 360 36.88 11.88 -20.22
C GLY A 360 37.40 12.53 -21.50
N ASN A 361 38.67 12.31 -21.83
CA ASN A 361 39.17 12.69 -23.15
C ASN A 361 38.62 11.69 -24.18
N THR A 362 38.12 12.19 -25.32
CA THR A 362 37.59 11.35 -26.42
C THR A 362 38.69 10.61 -27.21
N VAL A 363 39.90 10.51 -26.64
CA VAL A 363 41.06 9.90 -27.27
C VAL A 363 40.90 8.39 -27.31
N GLN A 364 41.03 7.81 -28.50
CA GLN A 364 41.03 6.36 -28.67
C GLN A 364 42.43 5.82 -28.39
N TYR A 365 42.64 5.34 -27.16
CA TYR A 365 43.88 4.68 -26.77
C TYR A 365 43.98 3.27 -27.35
N PRO A 366 45.19 2.77 -27.70
CA PRO A 366 45.41 1.35 -27.96
C PRO A 366 44.96 0.50 -26.78
N LYS A 367 44.33 -0.64 -27.04
CA LYS A 367 43.77 -1.54 -26.02
C LYS A 367 44.29 -2.98 -26.12
N ILE A 368 44.28 -3.64 -24.97
CA ILE A 368 44.27 -5.11 -24.83
C ILE A 368 43.05 -5.50 -23.99
N TYR A 369 42.68 -6.77 -23.99
CA TYR A 369 41.48 -7.27 -23.32
C TYR A 369 41.84 -8.32 -22.28
N VAL A 370 40.97 -8.45 -21.28
CA VAL A 370 41.16 -9.31 -20.13
C VAL A 370 39.93 -10.22 -20.01
N PRO A 371 39.78 -11.26 -20.84
CA PRO A 371 38.69 -12.22 -20.68
C PRO A 371 38.94 -13.19 -19.53
N GLY A 372 37.87 -13.53 -18.80
CA GLY A 372 37.93 -14.46 -17.66
C GLY A 372 36.56 -14.84 -17.11
N ASP A 373 36.55 -15.45 -15.93
CA ASP A 373 35.36 -16.01 -15.27
C ASP A 373 34.22 -15.01 -15.08
N TYR A 374 34.54 -13.77 -14.70
CA TYR A 374 33.61 -12.67 -14.42
C TYR A 374 32.82 -12.15 -15.63
N GLN A 375 33.05 -12.75 -16.80
CA GLN A 375 32.30 -12.47 -18.02
C GLN A 375 32.04 -13.75 -18.82
N ASP A 376 31.98 -14.91 -18.14
CA ASP A 376 31.74 -16.21 -18.75
C ASP A 376 32.71 -16.54 -19.91
N TRP A 377 33.96 -16.05 -19.82
CA TRP A 377 34.98 -16.19 -20.86
C TRP A 377 34.59 -15.62 -22.23
N ASP A 378 33.64 -14.68 -22.30
CA ASP A 378 33.29 -13.99 -23.54
C ASP A 378 34.39 -13.00 -23.95
N ALA A 379 35.39 -13.45 -24.70
CA ALA A 379 36.45 -12.59 -25.21
C ALA A 379 35.99 -11.51 -26.19
N SER A 380 34.74 -11.54 -26.68
CA SER A 380 34.20 -10.47 -27.51
C SER A 380 33.70 -9.27 -26.69
N ASN A 381 33.51 -9.45 -25.38
CA ASN A 381 33.15 -8.36 -24.48
C ASN A 381 34.32 -7.37 -24.34
N THR A 382 34.14 -6.17 -24.88
CA THR A 382 35.16 -5.11 -24.89
C THR A 382 35.18 -4.25 -23.64
N GLN A 383 34.25 -4.47 -22.69
CA GLN A 383 34.20 -3.72 -21.43
C GLN A 383 35.37 -4.05 -20.50
N THR A 384 36.04 -5.18 -20.72
CA THR A 384 37.19 -5.64 -19.92
C THR A 384 38.48 -5.39 -20.67
N SER A 385 38.82 -4.11 -20.81
CA SER A 385 40.01 -3.68 -21.54
C SER A 385 40.96 -2.86 -20.69
N LEU A 386 42.25 -2.99 -20.99
CA LEU A 386 43.30 -2.08 -20.51
C LEU A 386 43.74 -1.19 -21.66
N SER A 387 44.23 0.00 -21.35
CA SER A 387 44.60 0.99 -22.37
C SER A 387 46.04 1.45 -22.21
N SER A 388 46.69 1.81 -23.33
CA SER A 388 48.03 2.39 -23.37
C SER A 388 47.95 3.88 -23.67
N VAL A 389 48.00 4.72 -22.63
CA VAL A 389 47.88 6.18 -22.77
C VAL A 389 48.97 6.77 -23.66
N ASN A 390 50.21 6.27 -23.51
CA ASN A 390 51.37 6.74 -24.26
C ASN A 390 51.57 6.01 -25.59
N SER A 391 50.72 5.04 -25.93
CA SER A 391 50.87 4.18 -27.11
C SER A 391 52.25 3.48 -27.20
N ASP A 392 52.81 3.12 -26.05
CA ASP A 392 54.14 2.52 -25.85
C ASP A 392 54.10 1.01 -25.61
N LYS A 393 52.91 0.40 -25.74
CA LYS A 393 52.61 -1.00 -25.46
C LYS A 393 52.67 -1.41 -23.99
N ILE A 394 52.64 -0.43 -23.09
CA ILE A 394 52.31 -0.61 -21.68
C ILE A 394 50.84 -0.28 -21.52
N TYR A 395 50.07 -1.21 -20.97
CA TYR A 395 48.63 -1.11 -20.82
C TYR A 395 48.25 -1.17 -19.34
N GLU A 396 47.43 -0.23 -18.90
CA GLU A 396 47.04 -0.08 -17.50
C GLU A 396 45.52 0.07 -17.38
N GLY A 397 44.97 -0.33 -16.23
CA GLY A 397 43.56 -0.22 -15.92
C GLY A 397 43.17 -0.94 -14.64
N TYR A 398 41.94 -0.73 -14.19
CA TYR A 398 41.37 -1.41 -13.04
C TYR A 398 40.38 -2.48 -13.49
N LYS A 399 40.36 -3.61 -12.75
CA LYS A 399 39.39 -4.67 -12.96
C LYS A 399 38.86 -5.21 -11.65
N TYR A 400 37.54 -5.27 -11.53
CA TYR A 400 36.87 -5.94 -10.42
C TYR A 400 36.69 -7.42 -10.73
N PHE A 401 37.10 -8.26 -9.78
CA PHE A 401 36.89 -9.71 -9.78
C PHE A 401 35.90 -10.03 -8.64
N PRO A 402 34.69 -10.54 -8.94
CA PRO A 402 33.62 -10.74 -7.95
C PRO A 402 33.86 -11.95 -7.05
N GLU A 403 34.63 -12.93 -7.53
CA GLU A 403 34.87 -14.20 -6.84
C GLU A 403 36.37 -14.39 -6.55
N ASP A 404 36.66 -15.07 -5.44
CA ASP A 404 38.02 -15.47 -5.08
C ASP A 404 38.64 -16.37 -6.15
N ASN A 405 39.91 -16.15 -6.47
CA ASN A 405 40.65 -16.96 -7.45
C ASN A 405 40.06 -16.94 -8.87
N SER A 406 39.36 -15.87 -9.24
CA SER A 406 38.87 -15.68 -10.61
C SER A 406 40.02 -15.80 -11.63
N GLU A 407 39.84 -16.64 -12.64
CA GLU A 407 40.82 -16.86 -13.70
C GLU A 407 40.60 -15.93 -14.89
N PHE A 408 41.70 -15.53 -15.56
CA PHE A 408 41.66 -14.72 -16.76
C PHE A 408 42.88 -14.93 -17.66
N LEU A 409 42.80 -14.41 -18.90
CA LEU A 409 43.91 -14.31 -19.85
C LEU A 409 44.04 -12.86 -20.32
N ILE A 410 45.16 -12.55 -20.99
CA ILE A 410 45.36 -11.27 -21.69
C ILE A 410 45.28 -11.53 -23.19
N THR A 411 44.47 -10.75 -23.93
CA THR A 411 44.36 -10.90 -25.39
C THR A 411 44.61 -9.59 -26.12
N SER A 412 45.29 -9.66 -27.27
CA SER A 412 45.55 -8.47 -28.11
C SER A 412 44.34 -8.04 -28.95
N PHE A 413 43.32 -8.89 -29.04
CA PHE A 413 42.08 -8.67 -29.80
C PHE A 413 40.89 -9.10 -28.93
N PRO A 414 39.66 -8.67 -29.24
CA PRO A 414 38.45 -9.17 -28.58
C PRO A 414 38.11 -10.59 -29.08
N SER A 415 39.07 -11.51 -28.89
CA SER A 415 39.06 -12.92 -29.27
C SER A 415 40.29 -13.61 -28.67
N PHE A 416 40.25 -14.93 -28.53
CA PHE A 416 41.41 -15.76 -28.15
C PHE A 416 42.41 -16.01 -29.28
N SER A 417 42.35 -15.26 -30.40
CA SER A 417 43.25 -15.47 -31.55
C SER A 417 44.72 -15.17 -31.24
N LEU A 418 44.96 -14.28 -30.26
CA LEU A 418 46.28 -14.00 -29.72
C LEU A 418 46.12 -13.76 -28.22
N SER A 419 46.29 -14.83 -27.44
CA SER A 419 46.17 -14.87 -25.99
C SER A 419 47.50 -15.13 -25.31
N PHE A 420 47.63 -14.57 -24.11
CA PHE A 420 48.75 -14.70 -23.22
C PHE A 420 48.27 -15.10 -21.83
N GLY A 421 48.98 -16.06 -21.25
CA GLY A 421 48.81 -16.54 -19.88
C GLY A 421 50.16 -16.55 -19.16
N ASP A 422 50.22 -17.13 -17.97
CA ASP A 422 51.41 -17.18 -17.12
C ASP A 422 51.65 -18.62 -16.63
N ASN A 423 52.66 -19.26 -17.21
CA ASN A 423 53.05 -20.61 -16.81
C ASN A 423 53.89 -20.55 -15.52
N GLY A 424 53.26 -20.93 -14.40
CA GLY A 424 53.96 -21.01 -13.11
C GLY A 424 53.82 -19.77 -12.23
N ALA A 425 52.96 -18.82 -12.62
CA ALA A 425 52.58 -17.65 -11.84
C ALA A 425 53.79 -16.77 -11.46
N ASP A 426 54.72 -16.57 -12.40
CA ASP A 426 55.96 -15.82 -12.17
C ASP A 426 55.93 -14.36 -12.64
N GLY A 427 54.79 -13.92 -13.20
CA GLY A 427 54.59 -12.56 -13.70
C GLY A 427 55.06 -12.35 -15.14
N THR A 428 55.54 -13.40 -15.81
CA THR A 428 55.91 -13.37 -17.23
C THR A 428 54.81 -13.97 -18.10
N LEU A 429 54.68 -13.46 -19.33
CA LEU A 429 53.57 -13.80 -20.23
C LEU A 429 54.02 -14.71 -21.37
N GLU A 430 53.44 -15.91 -21.42
CA GLU A 430 53.58 -16.85 -22.53
C GLU A 430 52.39 -16.82 -23.46
N MET A 431 52.67 -16.92 -24.75
CA MET A 431 51.62 -17.13 -25.75
C MET A 431 50.99 -18.51 -25.53
N ASN A 432 49.67 -18.55 -25.33
CA ASN A 432 48.93 -19.74 -24.89
C ASN A 432 49.43 -20.35 -23.57
N GLY A 433 49.91 -19.51 -22.64
CA GLY A 433 50.21 -19.94 -21.27
C GLY A 433 48.96 -20.29 -20.47
N ASP A 434 49.17 -20.82 -19.26
CA ASP A 434 48.12 -21.14 -18.29
C ASP A 434 47.33 -19.88 -17.87
N ASN A 435 46.10 -20.08 -17.42
CA ASN A 435 45.26 -18.99 -16.93
C ASN A 435 45.91 -18.25 -15.75
N ILE A 436 45.83 -16.92 -15.77
CA ILE A 436 46.25 -16.09 -14.64
C ILE A 436 45.15 -16.13 -13.59
N VAL A 437 45.52 -16.43 -12.35
CA VAL A 437 44.59 -16.53 -11.22
C VAL A 437 44.66 -15.24 -10.40
N ALA A 438 43.54 -14.52 -10.29
CA ALA A 438 43.44 -13.38 -9.38
C ALA A 438 43.48 -13.86 -7.92
N GLY A 439 43.75 -12.96 -6.97
CA GLY A 439 43.68 -13.30 -5.54
C GLY A 439 42.25 -13.31 -5.01
N PRO A 440 42.03 -12.91 -3.75
CA PRO A 440 40.69 -12.70 -3.20
C PRO A 440 39.87 -11.70 -4.02
N ALA A 441 38.54 -11.82 -3.97
CA ALA A 441 37.61 -10.92 -4.64
C ALA A 441 37.91 -9.43 -4.33
N GLY A 442 37.73 -8.58 -5.33
CA GLY A 442 37.94 -7.14 -5.21
C GLY A 442 38.44 -6.47 -6.47
N LEU A 443 38.79 -5.19 -6.33
CA LEU A 443 39.32 -4.37 -7.39
C LEU A 443 40.84 -4.52 -7.48
N TYR A 444 41.35 -4.75 -8.68
CA TYR A 444 42.78 -4.89 -8.95
C TYR A 444 43.23 -3.85 -9.97
N PHE A 445 44.39 -3.27 -9.73
CA PHE A 445 45.16 -2.57 -10.74
C PHE A 445 45.97 -3.61 -11.54
N LEU A 446 45.83 -3.57 -12.86
CA LEU A 446 46.56 -4.44 -13.78
C LEU A 446 47.42 -3.57 -14.70
N ARG A 447 48.72 -3.84 -14.72
CA ARG A 447 49.68 -3.24 -15.65
C ARG A 447 50.32 -4.35 -16.47
N VAL A 448 50.22 -4.26 -17.79
CA VAL A 448 50.77 -5.24 -18.74
C VAL A 448 51.81 -4.56 -19.62
N ASP A 449 53.02 -5.07 -19.61
CA ASP A 449 54.09 -4.62 -20.50
C ASP A 449 54.27 -5.64 -21.63
N MET A 450 53.82 -5.28 -22.83
CA MET A 450 53.94 -6.17 -23.99
C MET A 450 55.31 -6.08 -24.67
N ASN A 451 56.20 -5.18 -24.24
CA ASN A 451 57.60 -5.16 -24.71
C ASN A 451 58.40 -6.26 -24.00
N ASP A 452 58.27 -6.31 -22.68
CA ASP A 452 58.98 -7.28 -21.84
C ASP A 452 58.18 -8.57 -21.60
N LYS A 453 56.90 -8.57 -21.99
CA LYS A 453 55.93 -9.65 -21.74
C LYS A 453 55.82 -9.96 -20.25
N THR A 454 55.50 -8.95 -19.47
CA THR A 454 55.29 -9.06 -18.02
C THR A 454 53.98 -8.42 -17.61
N TYR A 455 53.46 -8.78 -16.44
CA TYR A 455 52.33 -8.10 -15.85
C TYR A 455 52.52 -7.89 -14.34
N VAL A 456 51.82 -6.88 -13.82
CA VAL A 456 51.69 -6.60 -12.39
C VAL A 456 50.21 -6.59 -12.07
N LEU A 457 49.80 -7.40 -11.10
CA LEU A 457 48.43 -7.52 -10.62
C LEU A 457 48.38 -7.18 -9.12
N GLU A 458 47.79 -6.05 -8.77
CA GLU A 458 47.76 -5.54 -7.40
C GLU A 458 46.32 -5.27 -6.95
N ARG A 459 45.87 -5.94 -5.89
CA ARG A 459 44.58 -5.61 -5.26
C ARG A 459 44.67 -4.21 -4.65
N ARG A 460 43.70 -3.35 -4.93
CA ARG A 460 43.62 -2.00 -4.36
C ARG A 460 42.25 -1.73 -3.75
N SER A 461 42.23 -1.24 -2.51
CA SER A 461 41.05 -0.58 -1.94
C SER A 461 41.11 0.91 -2.22
N TRP A 462 39.96 1.58 -2.13
CA TRP A 462 39.85 3.02 -2.29
C TRP A 462 39.05 3.60 -1.14
N SER A 463 39.51 4.73 -0.62
CA SER A 463 38.82 5.52 0.38
C SER A 463 38.76 6.98 -0.05
N ILE A 464 37.89 7.75 0.60
CA ILE A 464 37.95 9.22 0.58
C ILE A 464 38.54 9.71 1.90
N ILE A 465 39.35 10.77 1.85
CA ILE A 465 39.96 11.39 3.02
C ILE A 465 40.13 12.90 2.85
N GLY A 466 39.81 13.66 3.89
CA GLY A 466 40.08 15.09 3.97
C GLY A 466 39.37 15.75 5.16
N ASP A 467 39.34 17.07 5.22
CA ASP A 467 38.59 17.79 6.26
C ASP A 467 37.09 17.52 6.16
N ALA A 468 36.55 17.29 4.95
CA ALA A 468 35.14 16.90 4.76
C ALA A 468 34.78 15.58 5.46
N THR A 469 35.74 14.67 5.61
CA THR A 469 35.59 13.37 6.28
C THR A 469 36.01 13.41 7.76
N GLY A 470 36.31 14.59 8.31
CA GLY A 470 36.86 14.73 9.66
C GLY A 470 38.32 14.26 9.78
N GLY A 471 39.04 14.15 8.66
CA GLY A 471 40.44 13.73 8.61
C GLY A 471 40.65 12.23 8.80
N GLN A 472 39.61 11.41 8.58
CA GLN A 472 39.68 9.94 8.62
C GLN A 472 39.37 9.36 7.24
N ASP A 473 39.95 8.21 6.90
CA ASP A 473 39.54 7.47 5.71
C ASP A 473 38.13 6.95 5.86
N MET A 474 37.34 7.11 4.81
CA MET A 474 36.06 6.43 4.65
C MET A 474 36.18 5.50 3.44
N GLU A 475 36.18 4.18 3.70
CA GLU A 475 36.33 3.13 2.69
C GLU A 475 35.16 3.10 1.70
N MET A 476 35.47 2.93 0.42
CA MET A 476 34.50 2.76 -0.65
C MET A 476 34.27 1.27 -0.94
N ALA A 477 33.09 0.93 -1.42
CA ALA A 477 32.73 -0.42 -1.87
C ALA A 477 32.45 -0.45 -3.39
N TRP A 478 32.63 -1.60 -4.02
CA TRP A 478 32.27 -1.75 -5.44
C TRP A 478 30.74 -1.79 -5.62
N ASP A 479 30.24 -1.04 -6.60
CA ASP A 479 28.85 -1.00 -7.01
C ASP A 479 28.69 -1.66 -8.38
N GLU A 480 28.07 -2.85 -8.42
CA GLU A 480 27.96 -3.66 -9.64
C GLU A 480 27.03 -3.04 -10.69
N GLU A 481 25.98 -2.33 -10.27
CA GLU A 481 25.04 -1.70 -11.21
C GLU A 481 25.70 -0.52 -11.90
N LEU A 482 26.47 0.28 -11.15
CA LEU A 482 27.11 1.49 -11.64
C LEU A 482 28.53 1.25 -12.20
N GLN A 483 29.11 0.07 -11.98
CA GLN A 483 30.49 -0.30 -12.35
C GLN A 483 31.53 0.70 -11.80
N ALA A 484 31.38 1.09 -10.52
CA ALA A 484 32.19 2.13 -9.88
C ALA A 484 32.49 1.79 -8.42
N MET A 485 33.55 2.39 -7.86
CA MET A 485 33.70 2.46 -6.41
C MET A 485 32.71 3.50 -5.86
N SER A 486 32.01 3.18 -4.78
CA SER A 486 30.88 3.94 -4.26
C SER A 486 30.98 4.07 -2.74
N ILE A 487 30.64 5.25 -2.22
CA ILE A 487 30.46 5.49 -0.79
C ILE A 487 29.28 6.43 -0.56
N THR A 488 28.50 6.13 0.47
CA THR A 488 27.44 7.01 0.97
C THR A 488 27.72 7.36 2.43
N GLY A 489 27.71 8.64 2.77
CA GLY A 489 27.97 9.07 4.14
C GLY A 489 27.75 10.56 4.38
N ASN A 490 27.70 10.94 5.66
CA ASN A 490 27.62 12.34 6.06
C ASN A 490 29.00 12.99 5.91
N LEU A 491 29.08 14.06 5.13
CA LEU A 491 30.28 14.87 4.95
C LEU A 491 30.03 16.29 5.44
N THR A 492 31.10 16.95 5.86
CA THR A 492 31.07 18.37 6.23
C THR A 492 31.60 19.23 5.08
N ALA A 493 31.20 20.50 5.06
CA ALA A 493 31.73 21.49 4.15
C ALA A 493 33.25 21.54 4.31
N GLY A 494 33.97 21.27 3.22
CA GLY A 494 35.40 21.02 3.26
C GLY A 494 35.88 20.40 1.96
N LYS A 495 36.98 19.64 2.03
CA LYS A 495 37.56 18.97 0.87
C LYS A 495 37.92 17.52 1.17
N PHE A 496 38.12 16.74 0.11
CA PHE A 496 38.62 15.38 0.18
C PHE A 496 39.46 15.01 -1.04
N LYS A 497 40.17 13.89 -0.93
CA LYS A 497 40.84 13.18 -2.04
C LYS A 497 40.46 11.71 -2.03
N PHE A 498 40.57 11.05 -3.17
CA PHE A 498 40.56 9.59 -3.24
C PHE A 498 41.95 9.07 -2.90
N ARG A 499 42.02 8.03 -2.07
CA ARG A 499 43.27 7.44 -1.62
C ARG A 499 43.22 5.93 -1.73
N ALA A 500 44.16 5.34 -2.46
CA ALA A 500 44.23 3.89 -2.59
C ALA A 500 44.92 3.29 -1.36
N ASN A 501 44.44 2.15 -0.87
CA ASN A 501 45.05 1.37 0.22
C ASN A 501 45.31 2.15 1.52
N ASN A 502 44.62 3.27 1.74
CA ASN A 502 44.89 4.22 2.83
C ASN A 502 46.35 4.70 2.88
N ASP A 503 47.01 4.75 1.73
CA ASP A 503 48.39 5.18 1.58
C ASP A 503 48.51 6.30 0.54
N TRP A 504 49.42 7.24 0.75
CA TRP A 504 49.55 8.42 -0.12
C TRP A 504 50.26 8.14 -1.45
N ALA A 505 50.83 6.94 -1.66
CA ALA A 505 51.51 6.58 -2.91
C ALA A 505 50.60 6.73 -4.14
N VAL A 506 49.32 6.40 -4.01
CA VAL A 506 48.32 6.56 -5.08
C VAL A 506 47.15 7.33 -4.51
N ASN A 507 47.08 8.62 -4.84
CA ASN A 507 45.99 9.49 -4.45
C ASN A 507 45.55 10.32 -5.66
N LEU A 508 44.23 10.47 -5.80
CA LEU A 508 43.62 11.16 -6.92
C LEU A 508 42.86 12.40 -6.43
N GLY A 509 43.12 13.52 -7.11
CA GLY A 509 42.42 14.79 -6.95
C GLY A 509 42.03 15.38 -8.31
N ASP A 510 41.34 16.51 -8.31
CA ASP A 510 40.80 17.15 -9.51
C ASP A 510 41.43 18.53 -9.68
N THR A 511 42.47 18.59 -10.51
CA THR A 511 43.14 19.84 -10.86
C THR A 511 42.41 20.50 -12.03
N GLY A 512 41.58 21.50 -11.73
CA GLY A 512 40.79 22.21 -12.74
C GLY A 512 39.28 22.13 -12.53
N ALA A 513 38.82 21.27 -11.61
CA ALA A 513 37.42 21.05 -11.30
C ALA A 513 36.60 20.62 -12.53
N ASP A 514 37.20 19.77 -13.36
CA ASP A 514 36.61 19.26 -14.61
C ASP A 514 36.13 17.81 -14.50
N ALA A 515 36.14 17.25 -13.28
CA ALA A 515 35.80 15.88 -12.96
C ALA A 515 36.76 14.83 -13.56
N ILE A 516 37.94 15.22 -14.03
CA ILE A 516 39.01 14.32 -14.48
C ILE A 516 40.07 14.24 -13.37
N LEU A 517 40.30 13.01 -12.91
CA LEU A 517 41.19 12.74 -11.79
C LEU A 517 42.64 12.69 -12.23
N THR A 518 43.49 13.32 -11.42
CA THR A 518 44.94 13.39 -11.62
C THR A 518 45.65 12.86 -10.37
N GLN A 519 46.70 12.07 -10.59
CA GLN A 519 47.60 11.66 -9.52
C GLN A 519 48.18 12.90 -8.84
N ASP A 520 48.08 12.95 -7.51
CA ASP A 520 48.48 14.10 -6.69
C ASP A 520 47.75 15.43 -7.01
N GLY A 521 46.60 15.36 -7.69
CA GLY A 521 45.79 16.53 -8.07
C GLY A 521 45.23 17.34 -6.89
N ASP A 522 44.57 18.46 -7.15
CA ASP A 522 43.98 19.30 -6.10
C ASP A 522 42.83 18.59 -5.33
N ASP A 523 42.61 18.97 -4.07
CA ASP A 523 41.51 18.41 -3.26
C ASP A 523 40.12 18.80 -3.82
N ILE A 524 39.18 17.85 -3.80
CA ILE A 524 37.81 17.98 -4.31
C ILE A 524 36.91 18.61 -3.23
N VAL A 525 36.06 19.57 -3.61
CA VAL A 525 35.25 20.36 -2.66
C VAL A 525 33.91 19.70 -2.36
N ILE A 526 33.55 19.64 -1.07
CA ILE A 526 32.20 19.42 -0.57
C ILE A 526 31.63 20.77 -0.10
N PRO A 527 30.54 21.28 -0.73
CA PRO A 527 30.11 22.66 -0.53
C PRO A 527 29.43 22.92 0.82
N GLU A 528 28.76 21.92 1.38
CA GLU A 528 27.94 22.05 2.59
C GLU A 528 27.89 20.75 3.40
N ASN A 529 27.40 20.84 4.63
CA ASN A 529 27.20 19.65 5.46
C ASN A 529 25.95 18.90 4.96
N SER A 530 26.12 17.67 4.46
CA SER A 530 24.99 16.84 4.04
C SER A 530 25.38 15.36 3.99
N ASN A 531 24.41 14.51 3.67
CA ASN A 531 24.67 13.15 3.23
C ASN A 531 24.99 13.16 1.74
N TYR A 532 26.07 12.52 1.32
CA TYR A 532 26.50 12.45 -0.07
C TYR A 532 26.72 11.02 -0.52
N ARG A 533 26.43 10.74 -1.79
CA ARG A 533 26.97 9.58 -2.52
C ARG A 533 28.10 10.06 -3.43
N ILE A 534 29.27 9.44 -3.29
CA ILE A 534 30.44 9.70 -4.12
C ILE A 534 30.76 8.44 -4.91
N LEU A 535 30.89 8.59 -6.23
CA LEU A 535 31.28 7.53 -7.13
C LEU A 535 32.66 7.83 -7.72
N LEU A 536 33.49 6.80 -7.84
CA LEU A 536 34.80 6.84 -8.48
C LEU A 536 34.82 5.83 -9.63
N PHE A 537 34.94 6.34 -10.86
CA PHE A 537 34.94 5.57 -12.09
C PHE A 537 36.38 5.32 -12.55
N LEU A 538 36.74 4.04 -12.65
CA LEU A 538 38.10 3.57 -12.98
C LEU A 538 38.13 2.69 -14.24
N ASP A 539 37.04 2.67 -15.01
CA ASP A 539 36.81 1.83 -16.19
C ASP A 539 37.53 2.33 -17.45
N LYS A 540 38.06 3.56 -17.42
CA LYS A 540 38.77 4.22 -18.54
C LYS A 540 40.05 4.89 -18.04
N PRO A 541 41.01 5.23 -18.92
CA PRO A 541 42.28 5.83 -18.51
C PRO A 541 42.15 7.21 -17.86
N ASP A 542 41.19 8.01 -18.34
CA ASP A 542 40.80 9.25 -17.67
C ASP A 542 39.81 8.87 -16.56
N TYR A 543 40.32 8.65 -15.35
CA TYR A 543 39.48 8.36 -14.20
C TYR A 543 38.61 9.57 -13.86
N THR A 544 37.34 9.33 -13.50
CA THR A 544 36.39 10.41 -13.20
C THR A 544 35.62 10.11 -11.92
N TYR A 545 34.83 11.08 -11.46
CA TYR A 545 34.02 10.91 -10.27
C TYR A 545 32.68 11.64 -10.40
N GLN A 546 31.75 11.27 -9.53
CA GLN A 546 30.45 11.93 -9.42
C GLN A 546 30.14 12.18 -7.94
N ILE A 547 29.50 13.30 -7.65
CA ILE A 547 29.03 13.65 -6.31
C ILE A 547 27.54 13.95 -6.38
N ASN A 548 26.75 13.22 -5.58
CA ASN A 548 25.32 13.49 -5.39
C ASN A 548 25.09 13.91 -3.94
N ASN A 549 24.41 15.04 -3.74
CA ASN A 549 23.83 15.38 -2.45
C ASN A 549 22.56 14.54 -2.28
N LEU A 550 22.47 13.79 -1.18
CA LEU A 550 21.31 12.99 -0.80
C LEU A 550 20.49 13.70 0.29
N SER A 551 20.47 15.03 0.33
CA SER A 551 19.63 15.75 1.29
C SER A 551 18.16 15.39 1.07
N PHE A 552 17.47 15.05 2.14
CA PHE A 552 16.04 14.76 2.13
C PHE A 552 15.26 15.90 2.80
N ASP A 553 14.11 16.27 2.25
CA ASP A 553 13.09 17.07 2.95
C ASP A 553 11.79 16.30 2.94
N SER A 554 11.44 15.74 4.09
CA SER A 554 10.21 14.98 4.28
C SER A 554 8.95 15.83 4.03
N ARG A 555 9.06 17.16 4.06
CA ARG A 555 7.95 18.08 3.80
C ARG A 555 7.79 18.40 2.32
N ALA A 556 8.72 18.04 1.43
CA ALA A 556 8.69 18.49 0.05
C ALA A 556 7.44 17.98 -0.73
N MET A 557 6.86 16.86 -0.33
CA MET A 557 5.60 16.35 -0.90
C MET A 557 4.35 16.95 -0.25
N PHE A 558 4.48 17.77 0.78
CA PHE A 558 3.36 18.33 1.55
C PHE A 558 3.23 19.83 1.30
N PHE A 559 1.98 20.31 1.30
CA PHE A 559 1.72 21.74 1.21
C PHE A 559 2.10 22.44 2.52
N THR A 560 3.06 23.36 2.47
CA THR A 560 3.62 24.04 3.65
C THR A 560 3.44 25.56 3.64
N GLU A 561 3.03 26.16 2.52
CA GLU A 561 2.86 27.61 2.42
C GLU A 561 1.75 28.13 3.36
N GLY A 562 2.07 29.17 4.13
CA GLY A 562 1.16 29.71 5.15
C GLY A 562 1.02 28.82 6.41
N GLN A 563 1.75 27.70 6.50
CA GLN A 563 1.74 26.81 7.65
C GLN A 563 3.11 26.86 8.35
N ASN A 564 3.23 27.72 9.36
CA ASN A 564 4.48 27.92 10.12
C ASN A 564 4.66 26.95 11.31
N ILE A 565 3.81 25.94 11.43
CA ILE A 565 3.66 25.21 12.69
C ILE A 565 3.97 23.75 12.45
N ASP A 566 5.22 23.36 12.74
CA ASP A 566 5.42 22.06 13.36
C ASP A 566 4.48 22.04 14.57
N ILE A 567 3.53 21.09 14.60
CA ILE A 567 2.63 20.94 15.74
C ILE A 567 3.49 20.39 16.88
N ASP A 568 4.17 21.31 17.59
CA ASP A 568 5.04 20.99 18.73
C ASP A 568 4.25 20.44 19.92
N ASP A 569 2.93 20.71 19.95
CA ASP A 569 2.01 20.24 20.97
C ASP A 569 0.59 20.03 20.40
N ILE A 570 0.05 18.84 20.59
CA ILE A 570 -1.33 18.45 20.23
C ILE A 570 -2.30 18.58 21.42
N THR A 571 -1.81 18.99 22.60
CA THR A 571 -2.63 19.13 23.83
C THR A 571 -3.51 20.37 23.86
#